data_AF-A0A9W8QX95-F1
#
_entry.id   AF-A0A9W8QX95-F1
#
_cell.length_a   1.000
_cell.length_b   1.000
_cell.length_c   1.000
_cell.angle_alpha   90.00
_cell.angle_beta   90.00
_cell.angle_gamma   90.00
#
_symmetry.space_group_name_H-M   'P 1'
#
loop_
_entity.id
_entity.type
_entity.pdbx_description
1 polymer ?
#
loop_
_entity_poly.entity_id
_entity_poly.type
_entity_poly.pdbx_seq_one_letter_code
_entity_poly.pdbx_strand_id
1 'polypeptide(L)'
;MNVLKGIADVFTTRSAPRGLTGALGTPLPWFPTTKAFRETCSHFTDLPNDPDLENTLCEVHYIHHTLRYYLLPMTLPDDDLELCKKMLRSLESRRDLTSLVLRETSILDTIFGISQFRKPPPYEPPDLQRRVVSLNNHWKLLNANPTPLSRGYATSHSLPLMQRDYELTLTLEQAAEAELHYRLWRTNRDRKVSYLKGHPPEPIKARMVTRGEIASDAVWEALPWTPEEMDKAPEDRRMKFEPLYQPIESQAVPLDWVNPGSPPVFTTPHEERRWDVVRRRFNERKDRQVEHAKKLMAEKEGQGAARDKAG
;
A
#
# COMPACT_ATOMS: atom_id res chain seq x y z
N MET A 1 32.71 5.30 -2.21
CA MET A 1 31.86 4.09 -2.40
C MET A 1 31.01 3.88 -1.15
N ASN A 2 29.74 3.46 -1.28
CA ASN A 2 28.79 3.05 -0.22
C ASN A 2 27.86 4.07 0.48
N VAL A 3 27.30 5.06 -0.24
CA VAL A 3 26.08 5.78 0.24
C VAL A 3 24.89 5.62 -0.73
N LEU A 4 25.14 5.46 -2.03
CA LEU A 4 24.07 5.32 -3.04
C LEU A 4 23.52 3.88 -3.18
N LYS A 5 24.24 2.87 -2.67
CA LYS A 5 23.72 1.48 -2.60
C LYS A 5 22.56 1.34 -1.60
N GLY A 6 22.47 2.25 -0.60
CA GLY A 6 21.43 2.21 0.44
C GLY A 6 20.07 2.77 0.01
N ILE A 7 19.99 3.53 -1.09
CA ILE A 7 18.72 4.14 -1.56
C ILE A 7 18.08 3.29 -2.67
N ALA A 8 18.90 2.57 -3.46
CA ALA A 8 18.43 1.74 -4.58
C ALA A 8 17.91 0.34 -4.17
N ASP A 9 18.32 -0.18 -3.01
CA ASP A 9 17.83 -1.47 -2.47
C ASP A 9 16.48 -1.36 -1.74
N VAL A 10 16.00 -0.15 -1.46
CA VAL A 10 14.73 0.07 -0.73
C VAL A 10 13.49 -0.18 -1.60
N PHE A 11 13.62 -0.18 -2.94
CA PHE A 11 12.43 -0.03 -3.81
C PHE A 11 12.16 -1.15 -4.82
N THR A 12 12.98 -2.21 -4.89
CA THR A 12 12.76 -3.33 -5.84
C THR A 12 13.11 -4.73 -5.35
N THR A 13 13.49 -4.88 -4.11
CA THR A 13 13.15 -6.11 -3.43
C THR A 13 11.81 -5.83 -2.75
N ARG A 14 10.85 -6.75 -2.82
CA ARG A 14 10.11 -7.10 -1.60
C ARG A 14 11.14 -7.70 -0.62
N SER A 15 12.14 -6.92 -0.25
CA SER A 15 12.59 -6.97 1.12
C SER A 15 11.38 -6.41 1.82
N ALA A 16 10.87 -7.14 2.81
CA ALA A 16 10.25 -6.48 3.94
C ALA A 16 11.01 -5.17 4.21
N PRO A 17 10.36 -4.09 4.66
CA PRO A 17 11.13 -3.00 5.22
C PRO A 17 12.26 -3.62 6.04
N ARG A 18 13.50 -3.16 5.87
CA ARG A 18 14.52 -3.34 6.92
C ARG A 18 14.01 -2.58 8.15
N GLY A 19 12.86 -2.96 8.70
CA GLY A 19 12.69 -3.08 10.11
C GLY A 19 13.77 -4.05 10.49
N LEU A 20 14.76 -3.54 11.22
CA LEU A 20 15.23 -4.21 12.41
C LEU A 20 14.93 -5.72 12.36
N THR A 21 15.85 -6.49 11.79
CA THR A 21 16.04 -7.89 12.20
C THR A 21 16.59 -7.86 13.63
N GLY A 22 15.81 -7.26 14.53
CA GLY A 22 16.01 -7.11 15.94
C GLY A 22 14.74 -7.62 16.57
N ALA A 23 14.81 -8.85 17.06
CA ALA A 23 13.74 -9.63 17.66
C ALA A 23 12.59 -9.98 16.71
N LEU A 24 12.51 -11.25 16.31
CA LEU A 24 11.21 -11.93 16.29
C LEU A 24 10.60 -11.64 17.66
N GLY A 25 9.65 -10.70 17.67
CA GLY A 25 9.11 -10.13 18.91
C GLY A 25 8.64 -11.27 19.78
N THR A 26 9.14 -11.30 21.02
CA THR A 26 8.46 -12.02 22.09
C THR A 26 6.97 -11.69 21.98
N PRO A 27 6.07 -12.70 21.95
CA PRO A 27 4.65 -12.45 21.95
C PRO A 27 4.34 -11.43 23.05
N LEU A 28 3.50 -10.45 22.74
CA LEU A 28 3.08 -9.46 23.72
C LEU A 28 2.56 -10.24 24.93
N PRO A 29 3.24 -10.21 26.09
CA PRO A 29 3.05 -11.23 27.14
C PRO A 29 1.65 -11.21 27.77
N TRP A 30 0.88 -10.15 27.51
CA TRP A 30 -0.50 -9.94 27.93
C TRP A 30 -1.54 -10.22 26.83
N PHE A 31 -1.11 -10.69 25.65
CA PHE A 31 -2.00 -10.96 24.52
C PHE A 31 -2.30 -12.46 24.37
N PRO A 32 -3.56 -12.85 24.12
CA PRO A 32 -3.86 -14.23 23.78
C PRO A 32 -3.19 -14.61 22.46
N THR A 33 -2.40 -15.69 22.48
CA THR A 33 -1.75 -16.26 21.29
C THR A 33 -2.43 -17.54 20.81
N THR A 34 -3.62 -17.85 21.34
CA THR A 34 -4.33 -19.07 20.97
C THR A 34 -4.78 -19.00 19.52
N LYS A 35 -4.77 -20.15 18.83
CA LYS A 35 -5.21 -20.23 17.42
C LYS A 35 -6.64 -19.71 17.25
N ALA A 36 -7.56 -20.11 18.13
CA ALA A 36 -8.97 -19.71 18.10
C ALA A 36 -9.15 -18.19 18.25
N PHE A 37 -8.39 -17.55 19.14
CA PHE A 37 -8.38 -16.10 19.27
C PHE A 37 -7.95 -15.44 17.96
N ARG A 38 -6.85 -15.91 17.37
CA ARG A 38 -6.32 -15.35 16.12
C ARG A 38 -7.24 -15.58 14.93
N GLU A 39 -7.96 -16.70 14.88
CA GLU A 39 -8.99 -16.96 13.86
C GLU A 39 -10.17 -15.99 14.02
N THR A 40 -10.60 -15.75 15.25
CA THR A 40 -11.73 -14.84 15.55
C THR A 40 -11.39 -13.38 15.26
N CYS A 41 -10.20 -12.94 15.64
CA CYS A 41 -9.74 -11.55 15.52
C CYS A 41 -8.87 -11.31 14.28
N SER A 42 -8.91 -12.23 13.31
CA SER A 42 -8.09 -12.15 12.10
C SER A 42 -8.46 -10.95 11.22
N HIS A 43 -7.45 -10.29 10.67
CA HIS A 43 -7.62 -9.25 9.64
C HIS A 43 -7.63 -9.83 8.22
N PHE A 44 -7.47 -11.14 8.06
CA PHE A 44 -7.31 -11.82 6.77
C PHE A 44 -8.68 -12.30 6.27
N THR A 45 -9.43 -11.36 5.69
CA THR A 45 -10.77 -11.60 5.16
C THR A 45 -10.79 -11.58 3.63
N ASP A 46 -11.78 -12.25 3.05
CA ASP A 46 -12.06 -12.11 1.64
C ASP A 46 -12.58 -10.70 1.37
N LEU A 47 -12.33 -10.19 0.16
CA LEU A 47 -12.96 -8.96 -0.28
C LEU A 47 -14.46 -9.19 -0.47
N PRO A 48 -15.31 -8.19 -0.17
CA PRO A 48 -16.72 -8.21 -0.53
C PRO A 48 -16.90 -8.51 -2.02
N ASN A 49 -17.90 -9.32 -2.34
CA ASN A 49 -18.27 -9.62 -3.73
C ASN A 49 -19.19 -8.51 -4.25
N ASP A 50 -18.59 -7.39 -4.63
CA ASP A 50 -19.27 -6.18 -5.11
C ASP A 50 -18.57 -5.67 -6.38
N PRO A 51 -19.25 -5.67 -7.56
CA PRO A 51 -18.67 -5.22 -8.81
C PRO A 51 -18.13 -3.78 -8.78
N ASP A 52 -18.78 -2.87 -8.06
CA ASP A 52 -18.36 -1.47 -8.00
C ASP A 52 -17.07 -1.32 -7.19
N LEU A 53 -16.95 -2.11 -6.11
CA LEU A 53 -15.73 -2.22 -5.34
C LEU A 53 -14.60 -2.84 -6.17
N GLU A 54 -14.88 -3.89 -6.95
CA GLU A 54 -13.86 -4.53 -7.80
C GLU A 54 -13.32 -3.58 -8.87
N ASN A 55 -14.20 -2.82 -9.53
CA ASN A 55 -13.82 -1.77 -10.47
C ASN A 55 -12.96 -0.69 -9.80
N THR A 56 -13.35 -0.26 -8.61
CA THR A 56 -12.61 0.72 -7.80
C THR A 56 -11.21 0.21 -7.45
N LEU A 57 -11.12 -1.02 -6.96
CA LEU A 57 -9.84 -1.64 -6.63
C LEU A 57 -8.95 -1.79 -7.86
N CYS A 58 -9.50 -2.21 -8.99
CA CYS A 58 -8.78 -2.35 -10.25
C CYS A 58 -8.16 -1.00 -10.69
N GLU A 59 -8.98 0.06 -10.74
CA GLU A 59 -8.50 1.37 -11.17
C GLU A 59 -7.49 1.97 -10.17
N VAL A 60 -7.77 1.94 -8.86
CA VAL A 60 -6.85 2.50 -7.86
C VAL A 60 -5.55 1.71 -7.79
N HIS A 61 -5.59 0.38 -7.95
CA HIS A 61 -4.39 -0.45 -8.02
C HIS A 61 -3.55 -0.13 -9.27
N TYR A 62 -4.19 0.13 -10.41
CA TYR A 62 -3.50 0.59 -11.61
C TYR A 62 -2.88 1.99 -11.43
N ILE A 63 -3.60 2.92 -10.79
CA ILE A 63 -3.07 4.24 -10.42
C ILE A 63 -1.85 4.09 -9.51
N HIS A 64 -1.92 3.25 -8.48
CA HIS A 64 -0.79 2.93 -7.60
C HIS A 64 0.44 2.50 -8.40
N HIS A 65 0.27 1.51 -9.29
CA HIS A 65 1.38 0.98 -10.08
C HIS A 65 1.98 2.01 -11.02
N THR A 66 1.14 2.77 -11.70
CA THR A 66 1.54 3.77 -12.68
C THR A 66 2.25 4.95 -12.01
N LEU A 67 1.70 5.50 -10.92
CA LEU A 67 2.36 6.57 -10.17
C LEU A 67 3.69 6.09 -9.58
N ARG A 68 3.75 4.86 -9.03
CA ARG A 68 5.01 4.31 -8.52
C ARG A 68 6.03 4.14 -9.65
N TYR A 69 5.61 3.63 -10.81
CA TYR A 69 6.49 3.46 -11.96
C TYR A 69 7.07 4.80 -12.43
N TYR A 70 6.23 5.79 -12.71
CA TYR A 70 6.71 7.06 -13.26
C TYR A 70 7.39 7.95 -12.22
N LEU A 71 6.88 8.02 -10.99
CA LEU A 71 7.26 9.05 -10.03
C LEU A 71 8.29 8.61 -9.00
N LEU A 72 8.52 7.31 -8.79
CA LEU A 72 9.47 6.82 -7.79
C LEU A 72 10.66 6.07 -8.41
N PRO A 73 11.89 6.25 -7.87
CA PRO A 73 12.27 7.27 -6.87
C PRO A 73 12.37 8.68 -7.48
N MET A 74 12.37 8.79 -8.81
CA MET A 74 12.38 10.05 -9.54
C MET A 74 11.77 9.88 -10.95
N THR A 75 11.36 11.00 -11.54
CA THR A 75 10.93 11.08 -12.94
C THR A 75 12.11 11.08 -13.91
N LEU A 76 11.84 10.68 -15.15
CA LEU A 76 12.71 10.73 -16.31
C LEU A 76 12.18 11.76 -17.33
N PRO A 77 13.03 12.30 -18.23
CA PRO A 77 12.61 13.33 -19.18
C PRO A 77 11.48 12.91 -20.13
N ASP A 78 11.43 11.63 -20.50
CA ASP A 78 10.46 11.09 -21.47
C ASP A 78 9.18 10.54 -20.82
N ASP A 79 8.95 10.86 -19.54
CA ASP A 79 7.79 10.34 -18.80
C ASP A 79 6.49 11.02 -19.20
N ASP A 80 5.41 10.23 -19.22
CA ASP A 80 4.05 10.74 -19.37
C ASP A 80 3.56 11.35 -18.04
N LEU A 81 4.01 12.57 -17.76
CA LEU A 81 3.61 13.32 -16.58
C LEU A 81 2.15 13.78 -16.66
N GLU A 82 1.57 13.88 -17.86
CA GLU A 82 0.15 14.21 -18.03
C GLU A 82 -0.74 13.06 -17.55
N LEU A 83 -0.40 11.81 -17.85
CA LEU A 83 -1.07 10.65 -17.27
C LEU A 83 -1.01 10.68 -15.74
N CYS A 84 0.16 10.96 -15.16
CA CYS A 84 0.31 11.09 -13.71
C CYS A 84 -0.59 12.20 -13.13
N LYS A 85 -0.69 13.35 -13.80
CA LYS A 85 -1.58 14.44 -13.40
C LYS A 85 -3.05 14.04 -13.44
N LYS A 86 -3.49 13.30 -14.47
CA LYS A 86 -4.86 12.79 -14.60
C LYS A 86 -5.19 11.79 -13.49
N MET A 87 -4.27 10.86 -13.20
CA MET A 87 -4.43 9.89 -12.13
C MET A 87 -4.51 10.54 -10.75
N LEU A 88 -3.70 11.56 -10.48
CA LEU A 88 -3.82 12.34 -9.25
C LEU A 88 -5.14 13.10 -9.18
N ARG A 89 -5.67 13.64 -10.29
CA ARG A 89 -6.99 14.30 -10.31
C ARG A 89 -8.11 13.34 -9.97
N SER A 90 -8.05 12.12 -10.50
CA SER A 90 -8.97 11.05 -10.12
C SER A 90 -8.93 10.83 -8.61
N LEU A 91 -7.76 10.52 -8.04
CA LEU A 91 -7.64 10.30 -6.58
C LEU A 91 -8.13 11.48 -5.72
N GLU A 92 -7.90 12.72 -6.15
CA GLU A 92 -8.31 13.92 -5.43
C GLU A 92 -9.83 14.14 -5.41
N SER A 93 -10.55 13.64 -6.42
CA SER A 93 -11.99 13.86 -6.59
C SER A 93 -12.87 12.67 -6.20
N ARG A 94 -12.28 11.48 -6.07
CA ARG A 94 -13.01 10.24 -5.81
C ARG A 94 -13.76 10.24 -4.48
N ARG A 95 -15.00 9.74 -4.54
CA ARG A 95 -15.92 9.58 -3.39
C ARG A 95 -16.14 8.12 -2.99
N ASP A 96 -15.56 7.19 -3.74
CA ASP A 96 -15.68 5.74 -3.57
C ASP A 96 -14.50 5.14 -2.77
N LEU A 97 -13.52 5.94 -2.36
CA LEU A 97 -12.34 5.47 -1.62
C LEU A 97 -12.65 5.12 -0.17
N THR A 98 -12.89 3.85 0.10
CA THR A 98 -13.02 3.31 1.47
C THR A 98 -11.67 2.98 2.08
N SER A 99 -11.61 2.79 3.40
CA SER A 99 -10.37 2.36 4.08
C SER A 99 -9.86 1.02 3.57
N LEU A 100 -10.77 0.11 3.19
CA LEU A 100 -10.44 -1.13 2.50
C LEU A 100 -9.70 -0.85 1.19
N VAL A 101 -10.24 0.00 0.30
CA VAL A 101 -9.59 0.34 -0.99
C VAL A 101 -8.20 0.92 -0.76
N LEU A 102 -8.08 1.88 0.16
CA LEU A 102 -6.83 2.56 0.46
C LEU A 102 -5.74 1.60 0.98
N ARG A 103 -6.14 0.62 1.79
CA ARG A 103 -5.23 -0.36 2.39
C ARG A 103 -4.86 -1.49 1.43
N GLU A 104 -5.82 -2.00 0.66
CA GLU A 104 -5.62 -3.13 -0.25
C GLU A 104 -4.78 -2.76 -1.48
N THR A 105 -4.87 -1.51 -1.92
CA THR A 105 -4.14 -1.02 -3.10
C THR A 105 -2.79 -0.39 -2.78
N SER A 106 -2.45 -0.23 -1.50
CA SER A 106 -1.20 0.42 -1.04
C SER A 106 -0.98 1.82 -1.66
N ILE A 107 -2.06 2.51 -2.07
CA ILE A 107 -1.97 3.84 -2.69
C ILE A 107 -1.52 4.90 -1.68
N LEU A 108 -1.90 4.77 -0.41
CA LEU A 108 -1.44 5.64 0.68
C LEU A 108 0.09 5.66 0.77
N ASP A 109 0.72 4.48 0.74
CA ASP A 109 2.18 4.35 0.83
C ASP A 109 2.88 4.95 -0.40
N THR A 110 2.27 4.84 -1.57
CA THR A 110 2.80 5.45 -2.81
C THR A 110 2.73 6.96 -2.77
N ILE A 111 1.57 7.52 -2.41
CA ILE A 111 1.41 8.98 -2.27
C ILE A 111 2.31 9.52 -1.15
N PHE A 112 2.42 8.82 -0.03
CA PHE A 112 3.37 9.15 1.04
C PHE A 112 4.81 9.14 0.51
N GLY A 113 5.23 8.07 -0.18
CA GLY A 113 6.58 7.93 -0.71
C GLY A 113 6.94 9.02 -1.71
N ILE A 114 6.02 9.38 -2.61
CA ILE A 114 6.22 10.50 -3.54
C ILE A 114 6.30 11.83 -2.79
N SER A 115 5.45 12.04 -1.79
CA SER A 115 5.41 13.30 -1.05
C SER A 115 6.67 13.55 -0.21
N GLN A 116 7.26 12.50 0.38
CA GLN A 116 8.34 12.61 1.37
C GLN A 116 9.72 12.33 0.80
N PHE A 117 9.85 11.33 -0.08
CA PHE A 117 11.15 10.79 -0.46
C PHE A 117 11.58 11.17 -1.89
N ARG A 118 10.64 11.63 -2.72
CA ARG A 118 10.97 12.08 -4.07
C ARG A 118 11.66 13.44 -4.04
N LYS A 119 12.76 13.56 -4.78
CA LYS A 119 13.34 14.85 -5.16
C LYS A 119 13.02 15.11 -6.63
N PRO A 120 12.03 15.96 -6.95
CA PRO A 120 11.66 16.22 -8.33
C PRO A 120 12.85 16.86 -9.08
N PRO A 121 13.14 16.43 -10.31
CA PRO A 121 14.17 17.06 -11.14
C PRO A 121 13.73 18.45 -11.60
N PRO A 122 14.66 19.34 -12.00
CA PRO A 122 14.36 20.75 -12.30
C PRO A 122 13.37 20.98 -13.45
N TYR A 123 13.28 20.04 -14.39
CA TYR A 123 12.36 20.11 -15.53
C TYR A 123 10.93 19.70 -15.18
N GLU A 124 10.70 19.10 -14.01
CA GLU A 124 9.39 18.61 -13.64
C GLU A 124 8.47 19.78 -13.22
N PRO A 125 7.21 19.81 -13.68
CA PRO A 125 6.25 20.82 -13.26
C PRO A 125 6.04 20.85 -11.73
N PRO A 126 6.18 22.00 -11.06
CA PRO A 126 6.11 22.09 -9.60
C PRO A 126 4.69 21.88 -9.04
N ASP A 127 3.67 21.87 -9.89
CA ASP A 127 2.30 21.54 -9.48
C ASP A 127 2.16 20.06 -9.08
N LEU A 128 2.91 19.16 -9.71
CA LEU A 128 2.79 17.73 -9.45
C LEU A 128 3.14 17.38 -8.00
N GLN A 129 4.32 17.82 -7.54
CA GLN A 129 4.75 17.59 -6.15
C GLN A 129 3.79 18.25 -5.15
N ARG A 130 3.34 19.48 -5.42
CA ARG A 130 2.40 20.20 -4.54
C ARG A 130 1.10 19.43 -4.36
N ARG A 131 0.54 18.89 -5.44
CA ARG A 131 -0.70 18.10 -5.41
C ARG A 131 -0.56 16.82 -4.60
N VAL A 132 0.53 16.07 -4.80
CA VAL A 132 0.82 14.86 -4.00
C VAL A 132 0.94 15.21 -2.52
N VAL A 133 1.63 16.31 -2.17
CA VAL A 133 1.74 16.75 -0.77
C VAL A 133 0.38 17.11 -0.19
N SER A 134 -0.45 17.85 -0.92
CA SER A 134 -1.81 18.18 -0.49
C SER A 134 -2.68 16.94 -0.29
N LEU A 135 -2.65 15.99 -1.23
CA LEU A 135 -3.39 14.72 -1.13
C LEU A 135 -2.93 13.88 0.06
N ASN A 136 -1.62 13.78 0.29
CA ASN A 136 -1.04 13.08 1.44
C ASN A 136 -1.51 13.70 2.77
N ASN A 137 -1.48 15.04 2.87
CA ASN A 137 -1.91 15.73 4.08
C ASN A 137 -3.42 15.55 4.32
N HIS A 138 -4.22 15.62 3.26
CA HIS A 138 -5.66 15.39 3.31
C HIS A 138 -5.99 13.99 3.83
N TRP A 139 -5.41 12.95 3.24
CA TRP A 139 -5.63 11.58 3.70
C TRP A 139 -5.10 11.33 5.11
N LYS A 140 -3.99 11.95 5.52
CA LYS A 140 -3.52 11.87 6.92
C LYS A 140 -4.52 12.46 7.92
N LEU A 141 -5.21 13.54 7.57
CA LEU A 141 -6.22 14.16 8.43
C LEU A 141 -7.48 13.30 8.54
N LEU A 142 -7.89 12.64 7.45
CA LEU A 142 -9.10 11.81 7.42
C LEU A 142 -8.89 10.40 7.98
N ASN A 143 -7.69 9.85 7.86
CA ASN A 143 -7.45 8.44 8.13
C ASN A 143 -7.11 8.22 9.62
N ALA A 144 -8.13 8.19 10.47
CA ALA A 144 -8.05 7.75 11.86
C ALA A 144 -7.86 6.22 11.95
N ASN A 145 -6.84 5.69 11.28
CA ASN A 145 -6.35 4.30 11.26
C ASN A 145 -7.41 3.18 11.49
N PRO A 146 -8.48 3.12 10.68
CA PRO A 146 -9.42 2.01 10.73
C PRO A 146 -8.74 0.71 10.29
N THR A 147 -9.11 -0.37 10.95
CA THR A 147 -8.65 -1.74 10.73
C THR A 147 -9.78 -2.58 10.14
N PRO A 148 -9.52 -3.79 9.59
CA PRO A 148 -10.57 -4.67 9.09
C PRO A 148 -11.64 -5.06 10.12
N LEU A 149 -11.32 -4.98 11.42
CA LEU A 149 -12.29 -5.19 12.52
C LEU A 149 -13.09 -3.93 12.85
N SER A 150 -12.67 -2.77 12.33
CA SER A 150 -13.33 -1.50 12.60
C SER A 150 -14.67 -1.40 11.88
N ARG A 151 -15.64 -0.82 12.57
CA ARG A 151 -16.96 -0.50 12.01
C ARG A 151 -16.80 0.45 10.83
N GLY A 152 -17.46 0.09 9.72
CA GLY A 152 -17.43 0.86 8.49
C GLY A 152 -16.13 0.77 7.70
N TYR A 153 -15.19 -0.12 8.04
CA TYR A 153 -13.92 -0.25 7.31
C TYR A 153 -14.08 -0.41 5.78
N ALA A 154 -15.07 -1.19 5.36
CA ALA A 154 -15.35 -1.45 3.95
C ALA A 154 -16.37 -0.48 3.33
N THR A 155 -17.05 0.35 4.12
CA THR A 155 -18.23 1.13 3.67
C THR A 155 -18.10 2.63 3.93
N SER A 156 -17.22 3.05 4.84
CA SER A 156 -16.98 4.45 5.15
C SER A 156 -16.07 5.05 4.09
N HIS A 157 -16.64 5.91 3.26
CA HIS A 157 -15.91 6.60 2.21
C HIS A 157 -15.11 7.78 2.76
N SER A 158 -13.92 7.96 2.21
CA SER A 158 -13.08 9.13 2.45
C SER A 158 -13.69 10.34 1.76
N LEU A 159 -13.72 11.48 2.45
CA LEU A 159 -14.13 12.73 1.82
C LEU A 159 -13.13 13.11 0.71
N PRO A 160 -13.59 13.56 -0.47
CA PRO A 160 -12.69 13.96 -1.54
C PRO A 160 -11.95 15.25 -1.17
N LEU A 161 -10.73 15.42 -1.70
CA LEU A 161 -9.99 16.68 -1.57
C LEU A 161 -10.59 17.77 -2.45
N MET A 162 -11.06 17.39 -3.64
CA MET A 162 -11.72 18.27 -4.61
C MET A 162 -13.19 17.92 -4.71
N GLN A 163 -14.06 18.94 -4.63
CA GLN A 163 -15.50 18.73 -4.80
C GLN A 163 -15.93 18.50 -6.26
N ARG A 164 -15.07 18.87 -7.22
CA ARG A 164 -15.34 18.67 -8.64
C ARG A 164 -15.07 17.23 -9.02
N ASP A 165 -16.07 16.59 -9.60
CA ASP A 165 -15.96 15.21 -10.08
C ASP A 165 -15.01 15.18 -11.29
N TYR A 166 -14.08 14.22 -11.27
CA TYR A 166 -13.16 13.97 -12.37
C TYR A 166 -13.16 12.48 -12.69
N GLU A 167 -13.58 12.15 -13.91
CA GLU A 167 -13.60 10.79 -14.41
C GLU A 167 -12.28 10.46 -15.12
N LEU A 168 -11.62 9.37 -14.71
CA LEU A 168 -10.40 8.91 -15.33
C LEU A 168 -10.73 8.13 -16.61
N THR A 169 -10.39 8.72 -17.76
CA THR A 169 -10.52 8.04 -19.06
C THR A 169 -9.22 7.33 -19.41
N LEU A 170 -9.22 6.00 -19.30
CA LEU A 170 -8.11 5.13 -19.73
C LEU A 170 -8.24 4.80 -21.22
N THR A 171 -7.12 4.70 -21.93
CA THR A 171 -7.12 4.13 -23.28
C THR A 171 -7.43 2.63 -23.23
N LEU A 172 -7.84 2.04 -24.36
CA LEU A 172 -8.12 0.60 -24.43
C LEU A 172 -6.91 -0.25 -24.00
N GLU A 173 -5.69 0.19 -24.33
CA GLU A 173 -4.46 -0.47 -23.91
C GLU A 173 -4.22 -0.34 -22.40
N GLN A 174 -4.44 0.85 -21.83
CA GLN A 174 -4.28 1.09 -20.39
C GLN A 174 -5.32 0.33 -19.58
N ALA A 175 -6.57 0.24 -20.06
CA ALA A 175 -7.62 -0.54 -19.43
C ALA A 175 -7.28 -2.05 -19.42
N ALA A 176 -6.79 -2.58 -20.55
CA ALA A 176 -6.35 -3.97 -20.63
C ALA A 176 -5.13 -4.26 -19.73
N GLU A 177 -4.22 -3.30 -19.59
CA GLU A 177 -3.10 -3.40 -18.65
C GLU A 177 -3.57 -3.35 -17.20
N ALA A 178 -4.51 -2.46 -16.87
CA ALA A 178 -5.12 -2.37 -15.54
C ALA A 178 -5.78 -3.68 -15.12
N GLU A 179 -6.57 -4.29 -16.01
CA GLU A 179 -7.23 -5.58 -15.77
C GLU A 179 -6.20 -6.69 -15.53
N LEU A 180 -5.14 -6.75 -16.34
CA LEU A 180 -4.06 -7.73 -16.17
C LEU A 180 -3.37 -7.58 -14.80
N HIS A 181 -3.02 -6.34 -14.42
CA HIS A 181 -2.44 -6.06 -13.10
C HIS A 181 -3.37 -6.46 -11.96
N TYR A 182 -4.65 -6.10 -12.07
CA TYR A 182 -5.66 -6.41 -11.06
C TYR A 182 -5.87 -7.91 -10.89
N ARG A 183 -6.03 -8.67 -11.97
CA ARG A 183 -6.17 -10.14 -11.91
C ARG A 183 -4.98 -10.81 -11.25
N LEU A 184 -3.77 -10.37 -11.58
CA LEU A 184 -2.53 -10.87 -10.99
C LEU A 184 -2.46 -10.58 -9.49
N TRP A 185 -2.77 -9.35 -9.11
CA TRP A 185 -2.83 -8.94 -7.71
C TRP A 185 -3.90 -9.72 -6.94
N ARG A 186 -5.12 -9.79 -7.46
CA ARG A 186 -6.28 -10.47 -6.85
C ARG A 186 -5.99 -11.94 -6.61
N THR A 187 -5.49 -12.66 -7.62
CA THR A 187 -5.13 -14.07 -7.49
C THR A 187 -4.06 -14.30 -6.43
N ASN A 188 -3.02 -13.46 -6.41
CA ASN A 188 -1.96 -13.57 -5.40
C ASN A 188 -2.46 -13.21 -3.99
N ARG A 189 -3.30 -12.18 -3.87
CA ARG A 189 -3.93 -11.77 -2.62
C ARG A 189 -4.76 -12.91 -2.05
N ASP A 190 -5.67 -13.47 -2.84
CA ASP A 190 -6.62 -14.48 -2.38
C ASP A 190 -5.91 -15.79 -2.01
N ARG A 191 -4.86 -16.15 -2.76
CA ARG A 191 -3.95 -17.24 -2.40
C ARG A 191 -3.30 -17.01 -1.03
N LYS A 192 -2.77 -15.81 -0.76
CA LYS A 192 -2.20 -15.48 0.56
C LYS A 192 -3.26 -15.50 1.66
N VAL A 193 -4.43 -14.91 1.43
CA VAL A 193 -5.53 -14.88 2.40
C VAL A 193 -6.00 -16.29 2.75
N SER A 194 -6.12 -17.19 1.76
CA SER A 194 -6.49 -18.59 2.00
C SER A 194 -5.53 -19.29 2.97
N TYR A 195 -4.22 -19.07 2.81
CA TYR A 195 -3.21 -19.61 3.71
C TYR A 195 -3.34 -19.02 5.12
N LEU A 196 -3.44 -17.68 5.21
CA LEU A 196 -3.44 -16.94 6.47
C LEU A 196 -4.69 -17.18 7.31
N LYS A 197 -5.81 -17.58 6.69
CA LYS A 197 -7.00 -18.05 7.41
C LYS A 197 -6.75 -19.38 8.13
N GLY A 198 -6.06 -20.33 7.48
CA GLY A 198 -5.69 -21.61 8.09
C GLY A 198 -4.52 -21.50 9.07
N HIS A 199 -3.65 -20.51 8.86
CA HIS A 199 -2.40 -20.29 9.59
C HIS A 199 -2.28 -18.82 10.03
N PRO A 200 -3.15 -18.35 10.95
CA PRO A 200 -3.13 -16.96 11.34
C PRO A 200 -1.83 -16.64 12.10
N PRO A 201 -1.04 -15.64 11.65
CA PRO A 201 0.24 -15.27 12.24
C PRO A 201 0.05 -14.62 13.62
N GLU A 202 1.15 -14.45 14.37
CA GLU A 202 1.11 -13.66 15.59
C GLU A 202 0.87 -12.17 15.29
N PRO A 203 0.10 -11.46 16.13
CA PRO A 203 -0.01 -10.01 16.03
C PRO A 203 1.35 -9.37 16.37
N ILE A 204 1.69 -8.30 15.66
CA ILE A 204 2.96 -7.58 15.86
C ILE A 204 2.82 -6.42 16.84
N LYS A 205 1.61 -5.91 17.00
CA LYS A 205 1.26 -4.75 17.84
C LYS A 205 -0.18 -4.91 18.30
N ALA A 206 -0.61 -4.01 19.15
CA ALA A 206 -2.01 -3.85 19.51
C ALA A 206 -2.36 -2.36 19.65
N ARG A 207 -3.65 -2.04 19.57
CA ARG A 207 -4.17 -0.70 19.87
C ARG A 207 -5.37 -0.78 20.80
N MET A 208 -5.57 0.25 21.60
CA MET A 208 -6.76 0.38 22.43
C MET A 208 -7.97 0.72 21.56
N VAL A 209 -9.10 0.08 21.85
CA VAL A 209 -10.38 0.26 21.14
C VAL A 209 -11.54 0.24 22.11
N THR A 210 -12.61 0.93 21.74
CA THR A 210 -13.90 0.93 22.42
C THR A 210 -14.92 0.06 21.68
N ARG A 211 -16.04 -0.30 22.33
CA ARG A 211 -17.10 -1.11 21.71
C ARG A 211 -17.62 -0.47 20.42
N GLY A 212 -17.74 0.86 20.38
CA GLY A 212 -18.25 1.59 19.22
C GLY A 212 -17.40 1.45 17.97
N GLU A 213 -16.11 1.15 18.12
CA GLU A 213 -15.16 1.00 17.03
C GLU A 213 -15.20 -0.39 16.39
N ILE A 214 -15.59 -1.45 17.13
CA ILE A 214 -15.56 -2.82 16.63
C ILE A 214 -16.87 -3.20 15.92
N ALA A 215 -16.76 -3.79 14.74
CA ALA A 215 -17.91 -4.16 13.91
C ALA A 215 -18.71 -5.34 14.50
N SER A 216 -18.02 -6.38 14.97
CA SER A 216 -18.62 -7.65 15.40
C SER A 216 -18.66 -7.79 16.92
N ASP A 217 -19.80 -8.21 17.48
CA ASP A 217 -19.94 -8.56 18.89
C ASP A 217 -19.02 -9.72 19.28
N ALA A 218 -18.95 -10.77 18.44
CA ALA A 218 -18.09 -11.93 18.70
C ALA A 218 -16.62 -11.54 18.78
N VAL A 219 -16.17 -10.63 17.90
CA VAL A 219 -14.81 -10.08 17.96
C VAL A 219 -14.63 -9.27 19.24
N TRP A 220 -15.56 -8.36 19.54
CA TRP A 220 -15.48 -7.53 20.73
C TRP A 220 -15.37 -8.37 22.01
N GLU A 221 -16.16 -9.43 22.15
CA GLU A 221 -16.09 -10.33 23.30
C GLU A 221 -14.76 -11.07 23.40
N ALA A 222 -14.19 -11.48 22.26
CA ALA A 222 -12.90 -12.16 22.20
C ALA A 222 -11.69 -11.27 22.53
N LEU A 223 -11.79 -9.94 22.34
CA LEU A 223 -10.68 -9.03 22.63
C LEU A 223 -10.32 -9.01 24.13
N PRO A 224 -9.03 -9.00 24.49
CA PRO A 224 -8.59 -8.86 25.88
C PRO A 224 -8.82 -7.44 26.41
N TRP A 225 -9.13 -7.33 27.70
CA TRP A 225 -9.15 -6.05 28.42
C TRP A 225 -7.73 -5.46 28.50
N THR A 226 -7.62 -4.13 28.59
CA THR A 226 -6.33 -3.52 28.90
C THR A 226 -5.98 -3.76 30.38
N PRO A 227 -4.69 -3.77 30.76
CA PRO A 227 -4.26 -3.89 32.16
C PRO A 227 -4.95 -2.88 33.07
N GLU A 228 -5.09 -1.63 32.63
CA GLU A 228 -5.73 -0.56 33.41
C GLU A 228 -7.23 -0.81 33.65
N GLU A 229 -7.88 -1.56 32.75
CA GLU A 229 -9.30 -1.92 32.85
C GLU A 229 -9.49 -3.18 33.71
N MET A 230 -8.46 -4.02 33.84
CA MET A 230 -8.51 -5.21 34.69
C MET A 230 -8.62 -4.88 36.18
N ASP A 231 -8.07 -3.73 36.60
CA ASP A 231 -8.16 -3.22 37.98
C ASP A 231 -9.52 -2.59 38.30
N LYS A 232 -10.39 -2.41 37.30
CA LYS A 232 -11.73 -1.81 37.44
C LYS A 232 -12.81 -2.88 37.65
N ALA A 233 -13.91 -2.46 38.26
CA ALA A 233 -15.13 -3.25 38.32
C ALA A 233 -15.64 -3.57 36.90
N PRO A 234 -16.19 -4.76 36.62
CA PRO A 234 -16.60 -5.19 35.28
C PRO A 234 -17.51 -4.19 34.55
N GLU A 235 -18.43 -3.55 35.26
CA GLU A 235 -19.37 -2.55 34.77
C GLU A 235 -18.71 -1.24 34.32
N ASP A 236 -17.53 -0.92 34.84
CA ASP A 236 -16.79 0.29 34.52
C ASP A 236 -15.82 0.10 33.34
N ARG A 237 -15.70 -1.13 32.82
CA ARG A 237 -14.75 -1.45 31.77
C ARG A 237 -15.20 -0.97 30.40
N ARG A 238 -14.34 -0.24 29.69
CA ARG A 238 -14.68 0.42 28.42
C ARG A 238 -13.72 0.15 27.27
N MET A 239 -12.48 -0.24 27.56
CA MET A 239 -11.44 -0.36 26.54
C MET A 239 -10.85 -1.77 26.47
N LYS A 240 -10.67 -2.26 25.25
CA LYS A 240 -10.03 -3.55 24.96
C LYS A 240 -8.86 -3.35 24.01
N PHE A 241 -7.98 -4.34 23.90
CA PHE A 241 -6.90 -4.31 22.93
C PHE A 241 -7.24 -5.08 21.67
N GLU A 242 -7.15 -4.39 20.53
CA GLU A 242 -7.25 -4.97 19.20
C GLU A 242 -5.87 -5.43 18.71
N PRO A 243 -5.72 -6.68 18.20
CA PRO A 243 -4.48 -7.12 17.58
C PRO A 243 -4.22 -6.40 16.25
N LEU A 244 -2.98 -6.02 16.01
CA LEU A 244 -2.53 -5.48 14.74
C LEU A 244 -1.55 -6.45 14.08
N TYR A 245 -1.92 -6.93 12.90
CA TYR A 245 -1.11 -7.81 12.06
C TYR A 245 -0.33 -7.04 11.00
N GLN A 246 0.78 -7.61 10.52
CA GLN A 246 1.45 -7.07 9.33
C GLN A 246 0.51 -7.08 8.11
N PRO A 247 0.69 -6.14 7.16
CA PRO A 247 -0.03 -6.16 5.89
C PRO A 247 0.14 -7.49 5.15
N ILE A 248 -0.91 -7.94 4.43
CA ILE A 248 -0.92 -9.22 3.66
C ILE A 248 0.31 -9.34 2.76
N GLU A 249 0.72 -8.24 2.14
CA GLU A 249 1.88 -8.19 1.27
C GLU A 249 3.19 -8.60 1.95
N SER A 250 3.35 -8.26 3.23
CA SER A 250 4.53 -8.53 4.05
C SER A 250 4.47 -9.88 4.78
N GLN A 251 3.32 -10.54 4.77
CA GLN A 251 3.17 -11.85 5.41
C GLN A 251 3.98 -12.92 4.68
N ALA A 252 4.66 -13.75 5.48
CA ALA A 252 5.38 -14.91 5.01
C ALA A 252 4.40 -16.05 4.69
N VAL A 253 4.22 -16.32 3.40
CA VAL A 253 3.39 -17.42 2.88
C VAL A 253 4.30 -18.30 2.02
N PRO A 254 4.23 -19.64 2.13
CA PRO A 254 5.00 -20.54 1.26
C PRO A 254 4.79 -20.19 -0.21
N LEU A 255 5.88 -20.11 -0.97
CA LEU A 255 5.85 -19.66 -2.37
C LEU A 255 5.02 -20.60 -3.27
N ASP A 256 5.07 -21.89 -2.94
CA ASP A 256 4.36 -23.01 -3.55
C ASP A 256 2.95 -23.22 -3.00
N TRP A 257 2.51 -22.44 -2.01
CA TRP A 257 1.14 -22.53 -1.53
C TRP A 257 0.17 -22.22 -2.66
N VAL A 258 -0.75 -23.15 -2.91
CA VAL A 258 -1.88 -23.01 -3.81
C VAL A 258 -3.10 -23.55 -3.08
N ASN A 259 -4.16 -22.75 -3.04
CA ASN A 259 -5.43 -23.21 -2.48
C ASN A 259 -6.02 -24.29 -3.41
N PRO A 260 -6.42 -25.46 -2.90
CA PRO A 260 -7.09 -26.48 -3.70
C PRO A 260 -8.34 -25.89 -4.39
N GLY A 261 -8.32 -25.81 -5.72
CA GLY A 261 -9.43 -25.26 -6.52
C GLY A 261 -9.29 -23.79 -6.94
N SER A 262 -8.19 -23.10 -6.59
CA SER A 262 -7.94 -21.77 -7.15
C SER A 262 -7.61 -21.83 -8.64
N PRO A 263 -8.12 -20.89 -9.46
CA PRO A 263 -7.74 -20.80 -10.86
C PRO A 263 -6.24 -20.44 -10.99
N PRO A 264 -5.59 -20.81 -12.10
CA PRO A 264 -4.21 -20.43 -12.35
C PRO A 264 -4.10 -18.91 -12.49
N VAL A 265 -2.95 -18.36 -12.05
CA VAL A 265 -2.63 -16.92 -12.13
C VAL A 265 -2.69 -16.41 -13.57
N PHE A 266 -2.20 -17.22 -14.52
CA PHE A 266 -2.34 -16.97 -15.94
C PHE A 266 -3.27 -18.01 -16.53
N THR A 267 -4.29 -17.55 -17.25
CA THR A 267 -5.20 -18.43 -17.99
C THR A 267 -4.61 -18.83 -19.33
N THR A 268 -3.69 -18.04 -19.89
CA THR A 268 -3.02 -18.34 -21.16
C THR A 268 -1.52 -18.03 -21.15
N PRO A 269 -0.70 -18.72 -21.97
CA PRO A 269 0.71 -18.38 -22.18
C PRO A 269 0.94 -16.99 -22.80
N HIS A 270 -0.10 -16.38 -23.39
CA HIS A 270 -0.01 -15.01 -23.89
C HIS A 270 -0.01 -14.00 -22.75
N GLU A 271 -0.84 -14.19 -21.73
CA GLU A 271 -0.88 -13.33 -20.54
C GLU A 271 0.44 -13.36 -19.77
N GLU A 272 1.04 -14.56 -19.61
CA GLU A 272 2.34 -14.72 -18.97
C GLU A 272 3.43 -13.95 -19.73
N ARG A 273 3.47 -14.07 -21.07
CA ARG A 273 4.41 -13.32 -21.91
C ARG A 273 4.19 -11.81 -21.83
N ARG A 274 2.93 -11.34 -21.83
CA ARG A 274 2.62 -9.91 -21.63
C ARG A 274 3.15 -9.43 -20.29
N TRP A 275 2.94 -10.20 -19.22
CA TRP A 275 3.45 -9.87 -17.90
C TRP A 275 4.99 -9.82 -17.84
N ASP A 276 5.67 -10.73 -18.52
CA ASP A 276 7.14 -10.67 -18.61
C ASP A 276 7.65 -9.44 -19.35
N VAL A 277 6.89 -8.92 -20.32
CA VAL A 277 7.20 -7.63 -20.97
C VAL A 277 7.01 -6.49 -19.98
N VAL A 278 5.91 -6.46 -19.22
CA VAL A 278 5.71 -5.45 -18.16
C VAL A 278 6.84 -5.48 -17.14
N ARG A 279 7.22 -6.66 -16.66
CA ARG A 279 8.30 -6.84 -15.68
C ARG A 279 9.65 -6.35 -16.21
N ARG A 280 9.96 -6.65 -17.48
CA ARG A 280 11.20 -6.17 -18.13
C ARG A 280 11.24 -4.65 -18.23
N ARG A 281 10.15 -4.01 -18.69
CA ARG A 281 10.03 -2.54 -18.74
C ARG A 281 10.29 -1.90 -17.38
N PHE A 282 9.81 -2.51 -16.30
CA PHE A 282 10.05 -2.03 -14.93
C PHE A 282 11.54 -2.06 -14.54
N ASN A 283 12.22 -3.16 -14.83
CA ASN A 283 13.66 -3.30 -14.54
C ASN A 283 14.51 -2.34 -15.40
N GLU A 284 14.26 -2.30 -16.71
CA GLU A 284 14.95 -1.39 -17.63
C GLU A 284 14.77 0.08 -17.23
N ARG A 285 13.57 0.45 -16.78
CA ARG A 285 13.32 1.78 -16.24
C ARG A 285 14.16 2.05 -14.99
N LYS A 286 14.21 1.11 -14.05
CA LYS A 286 15.00 1.27 -12.82
C LYS A 286 16.47 1.56 -13.17
N ASP A 287 17.01 0.84 -14.15
CA ASP A 287 18.38 1.06 -14.62
C ASP A 287 18.54 2.47 -15.23
N ARG A 288 17.59 2.91 -16.05
CA ARG A 288 17.57 4.30 -16.57
C ARG A 288 17.49 5.35 -15.48
N GLN A 289 16.69 5.13 -14.43
CA GLN A 289 16.62 6.04 -13.27
C GLN A 289 17.94 6.13 -12.52
N VAL A 290 18.63 5.00 -12.35
CA VAL A 290 19.97 4.98 -11.73
C VAL A 290 20.97 5.76 -12.57
N GLU A 291 20.99 5.54 -13.88
CA GLU A 291 21.90 6.26 -14.79
C GLU A 291 21.59 7.76 -14.86
N HIS A 292 20.32 8.14 -14.90
CA HIS A 292 19.89 9.54 -14.87
C HIS A 292 20.28 10.22 -13.54
N ALA A 293 20.08 9.55 -12.41
CA ALA A 293 20.50 10.07 -11.11
C ALA A 293 22.02 10.30 -11.04
N LYS A 294 22.84 9.37 -11.58
CA LYS A 294 24.29 9.54 -11.65
C LYS A 294 24.68 10.77 -12.48
N LYS A 295 24.04 10.97 -13.65
CA LYS A 295 24.28 12.14 -14.51
C LYS A 295 23.98 13.45 -13.79
N LEU A 296 22.83 13.56 -13.14
CA LEU A 296 22.45 14.75 -12.39
C LEU A 296 23.38 15.07 -11.22
N MET A 297 23.94 14.04 -10.57
CA MET A 297 24.93 14.24 -9.50
C MET A 297 26.26 14.77 -10.07
N ALA A 298 26.74 14.19 -11.17
CA ALA A 298 27.97 14.63 -11.83
C ALA A 298 27.86 16.08 -12.36
N GLU A 299 26.72 16.47 -12.90
CA GLU A 299 26.46 17.84 -13.36
C GLU A 299 26.50 18.85 -12.21
N LYS A 300 25.93 18.51 -11.05
CA LYS A 300 25.98 19.36 -9.85
C LYS A 300 27.39 19.53 -9.30
N GLU A 301 28.17 18.45 -9.28
CA GLU A 301 29.58 18.49 -8.84
C GLU A 301 30.44 19.36 -9.78
N GLY A 302 30.24 19.23 -11.09
CA GLY A 302 30.92 20.06 -12.09
C GLY A 302 30.56 21.55 -11.99
N GLN A 303 29.29 21.88 -11.74
CA GLN A 303 28.83 23.25 -11.54
C GLN A 303 29.34 23.87 -10.23
N GLY A 304 29.44 23.08 -9.15
CA GLY A 304 30.04 23.52 -7.88
C GLY A 304 31.52 23.86 -8.04
N ALA A 305 32.30 22.97 -8.66
CA ALA A 305 33.73 23.17 -8.87
C ALA A 305 34.07 24.33 -9.82
N ALA A 306 33.18 24.66 -10.77
CA ALA A 306 33.33 25.83 -11.64
C ALA A 306 33.03 27.15 -10.90
N ARG A 307 32.09 27.13 -9.94
CA ARG A 307 31.72 28.30 -9.15
C ARG A 307 32.78 28.65 -8.11
N ASP A 308 33.44 27.67 -7.52
CA ASP A 308 34.54 27.85 -6.56
C ASP A 308 35.84 28.35 -7.20
N LYS A 309 35.99 28.23 -8.52
CA LYS A 309 37.13 28.78 -9.28
C LYS A 309 36.92 30.21 -9.78
N ALA A 310 35.70 30.73 -9.66
CA ALA A 310 35.31 32.05 -10.16
C ALA A 310 35.06 33.08 -9.04
N GLY A 311 35.24 32.68 -7.76
CA GLY A 311 35.23 33.57 -6.60
C GLY A 311 36.63 33.69 -6.00
#